data_AF-A0A1I0GZB2-F1
#
_entry.id   AF-A0A1I0GZB2-F1
#
_cell.length_a   1.000
_cell.length_b   1.000
_cell.length_c   1.000
_cell.angle_alpha   90.00
_cell.angle_beta   90.00
_cell.angle_gamma   90.00
#
_symmetry.space_group_name_H-M   'P 1'
#
loop_
_entity.id
_entity.type
_entity.pdbx_description
1 polymer ?
#
loop_
_entity_poly.entity_id
_entity_poly.type
_entity_poly.pdbx_seq_one_letter_code
_entity_poly.pdbx_strand_id
1 'polypeptide(L)'
;MSVDPVTSAQERALRHVEALSSGDPLEPRLRVTLNFHPDRLVGDRAAPRFGSAHFRLTAETLRRTTFCYPDSFCEPSAFGVASRMALIELAEADDPDLLDDYIEAQVHGPVRLDRDVEALVLDPGYRGTAVEDAARRLPCPVEWHAGFRLTVERLRRHPDYRGQEYVALGAEIAVDGLLDPRIIGDAARTGHYDLQALKKVWHCLARFGSPQHPTRR
;
A
#
# COMPACT_ATOMS: atom_id res chain seq x y z
N MET A 1 -42.12 17.56 16.68
CA MET A 1 -41.14 17.23 15.63
C MET A 1 -40.05 16.39 16.25
N SER A 2 -39.58 15.33 15.59
CA SER A 2 -38.32 14.69 16.02
C SER A 2 -37.16 15.62 15.68
N VAL A 3 -36.16 15.68 16.56
CA VAL A 3 -34.86 16.26 16.19
C VAL A 3 -34.09 15.12 15.53
N ASP A 4 -33.73 15.25 14.25
CA ASP A 4 -32.85 14.27 13.63
C ASP A 4 -31.51 14.24 14.39
N PRO A 5 -30.97 13.06 14.73
CA PRO A 5 -29.68 12.97 15.39
C PRO A 5 -28.63 13.63 14.49
N VAL A 6 -27.82 14.53 15.05
CA VAL A 6 -26.85 15.33 14.29
C VAL A 6 -25.84 14.40 13.62
N THR A 7 -26.09 14.09 12.35
CA THR A 7 -25.32 13.11 11.57
C THR A 7 -23.84 13.44 11.63
N SER A 8 -23.03 12.44 11.99
CA SER A 8 -21.60 12.59 12.21
C SER A 8 -20.87 13.03 10.94
N ALA A 9 -19.67 13.61 11.09
CA ALA A 9 -18.87 14.02 9.93
C ALA A 9 -18.58 12.82 8.99
N GLN A 10 -18.37 11.65 9.59
CA GLN A 10 -18.20 10.36 8.93
C GLN A 10 -19.43 9.97 8.09
N GLU A 11 -20.63 10.00 8.68
CA GLU A 11 -21.87 9.68 7.94
C GLU A 11 -22.17 10.67 6.81
N ARG A 12 -21.85 11.97 7.00
CA ARG A 12 -22.01 12.97 5.95
C ARG A 12 -21.03 12.74 4.80
N ALA A 13 -19.77 12.40 5.09
CA ALA A 13 -18.77 12.06 4.09
C ALA A 13 -19.16 10.79 3.30
N LEU A 14 -19.55 9.72 4.00
CA LEU A 14 -20.01 8.47 3.37
C LEU A 14 -21.20 8.69 2.43
N ARG A 15 -22.23 9.44 2.86
CA ARG A 15 -23.40 9.76 2.02
C ARG A 15 -23.05 10.67 0.84
N HIS A 16 -22.11 11.60 1.01
CA HIS A 16 -21.66 12.47 -0.08
C HIS A 16 -20.93 11.67 -1.17
N VAL A 17 -19.98 10.81 -0.78
CA VAL A 17 -19.27 9.92 -1.72
C VAL A 17 -20.23 8.93 -2.35
N GLU A 18 -21.15 8.31 -1.60
CA GLU A 18 -22.16 7.42 -2.16
C GLU A 18 -23.04 8.11 -3.22
N ALA A 19 -23.41 9.37 -3.02
CA ALA A 19 -24.18 10.14 -4.00
C ALA A 19 -23.40 10.45 -5.30
N LEU A 20 -22.07 10.39 -5.27
CA LEU A 20 -21.18 10.51 -6.44
C LEU A 20 -20.80 9.13 -7.03
N SER A 21 -21.05 8.03 -6.31
CA SER A 21 -20.59 6.69 -6.68
C SER A 21 -21.59 5.94 -7.57
N SER A 22 -21.05 5.15 -8.49
CA SER A 22 -21.79 4.30 -9.45
C SER A 22 -21.10 2.93 -9.62
N GLY A 23 -21.62 2.09 -10.53
CA GLY A 23 -21.14 0.72 -10.75
C GLY A 23 -21.69 -0.29 -9.74
N ASP A 24 -21.36 -1.56 -9.95
CA ASP A 24 -21.83 -2.68 -9.12
C ASP A 24 -21.14 -2.71 -7.72
N PRO A 25 -21.69 -3.44 -6.74
CA PRO A 25 -21.08 -3.62 -5.43
C PRO A 25 -19.72 -4.33 -5.49
N LEU A 26 -18.80 -3.92 -4.61
CA LEU A 26 -17.50 -4.57 -4.41
C LEU A 26 -17.69 -6.03 -3.94
N GLU A 27 -16.91 -6.96 -4.48
CA GLU A 27 -16.95 -8.36 -4.03
C GLU A 27 -16.64 -8.48 -2.51
N PRO A 28 -17.52 -9.05 -1.66
CA PRO A 28 -17.31 -9.12 -0.20
C PRO A 28 -16.09 -9.94 0.27
N ARG A 29 -15.39 -10.61 -0.65
CA ARG A 29 -14.14 -11.33 -0.40
C ARG A 29 -12.90 -10.43 -0.49
N LEU A 30 -12.99 -9.29 -1.18
CA LEU A 30 -11.92 -8.30 -1.26
C LEU A 30 -11.70 -7.60 0.09
N ARG A 31 -10.54 -6.97 0.25
CA ARG A 31 -10.06 -6.41 1.52
C ARG A 31 -9.38 -5.06 1.31
N VAL A 32 -9.67 -4.11 2.20
CA VAL A 32 -8.92 -2.86 2.29
C VAL A 32 -7.58 -3.16 2.97
N THR A 33 -6.52 -2.49 2.52
CA THR A 33 -5.18 -2.59 3.09
C THR A 33 -4.78 -1.24 3.66
N LEU A 34 -4.34 -1.21 4.93
CA LEU A 34 -3.82 -0.01 5.58
C LEU A 34 -2.30 -0.11 5.70
N ASN A 35 -1.64 0.90 5.15
CA ASN A 35 -0.34 0.73 4.52
C ASN A 35 0.66 1.78 5.11
N PHE A 36 1.89 1.39 5.46
CA PHE A 36 2.92 2.27 6.05
C PHE A 36 4.23 2.27 5.24
N HIS A 37 4.29 3.11 4.19
CA HIS A 37 5.17 3.12 2.98
C HIS A 37 6.08 1.88 2.78
N PRO A 38 6.06 1.10 1.64
CA PRO A 38 5.29 1.20 0.35
C PRO A 38 4.54 -0.11 -0.28
N ASP A 39 3.24 -0.03 -0.75
CA ASP A 39 2.10 -0.87 -1.39
C ASP A 39 1.30 -0.38 -2.70
N ARG A 40 0.92 -1.07 -3.83
CA ARG A 40 -0.22 -2.04 -4.18
C ARG A 40 0.18 -3.31 -5.04
N LEU A 41 -0.42 -4.52 -4.85
CA LEU A 41 0.09 -5.84 -5.35
C LEU A 41 -0.81 -6.58 -6.38
N VAL A 42 -0.26 -7.66 -6.96
CA VAL A 42 -0.89 -8.63 -7.88
C VAL A 42 -0.97 -10.01 -7.20
N GLY A 43 -2.16 -10.41 -6.72
CA GLY A 43 -2.38 -11.64 -5.92
C GLY A 43 -2.77 -11.36 -4.46
N ASP A 44 -2.57 -12.33 -3.56
CA ASP A 44 -3.15 -12.46 -2.20
C ASP A 44 -2.89 -11.33 -1.16
N ARG A 45 -2.37 -10.15 -1.52
CA ARG A 45 -1.74 -9.23 -0.54
C ARG A 45 -1.68 -7.76 -0.93
N ALA A 46 -0.93 -7.01 -0.12
CA ALA A 46 -0.10 -5.88 -0.55
C ALA A 46 1.46 -6.19 -0.45
N ALA A 47 2.45 -5.35 -0.80
CA ALA A 47 2.66 -4.59 -2.05
C ALA A 47 3.90 -3.60 -2.11
N PRO A 48 4.09 -2.71 -3.15
CA PRO A 48 5.24 -1.79 -3.35
C PRO A 48 5.17 -0.19 -3.42
N ARG A 49 4.06 0.57 -3.25
CA ARG A 49 3.98 2.08 -3.07
C ARG A 49 3.46 2.78 -1.74
N PHE A 50 2.35 2.47 -1.05
CA PHE A 50 1.98 2.87 0.34
C PHE A 50 2.30 2.05 1.66
N GLY A 51 2.75 0.76 1.77
CA GLY A 51 3.33 0.02 2.95
C GLY A 51 4.08 -1.36 2.82
N SER A 52 5.43 -1.45 2.84
CA SER A 52 6.19 -2.76 2.76
C SER A 52 5.87 -3.74 3.90
N ALA A 53 5.22 -3.22 4.93
CA ALA A 53 4.34 -3.92 5.82
C ALA A 53 2.95 -3.25 5.79
N HIS A 54 1.89 -4.05 5.79
CA HIS A 54 0.50 -3.59 5.75
C HIS A 54 -0.41 -4.38 6.68
N PHE A 55 -1.45 -3.71 7.16
CA PHE A 55 -2.57 -4.37 7.82
C PHE A 55 -3.62 -4.72 6.78
N ARG A 56 -3.91 -6.01 6.60
CA ARG A 56 -5.12 -6.46 5.89
C ARG A 56 -6.32 -6.20 6.80
N LEU A 57 -7.20 -5.28 6.42
CA LEU A 57 -8.37 -4.93 7.21
C LEU A 57 -9.50 -5.94 6.99
N THR A 58 -10.32 -6.17 8.00
CA THR A 58 -11.53 -7.02 7.90
C THR A 58 -12.58 -6.44 6.95
N ALA A 59 -13.44 -7.29 6.38
CA ALA A 59 -14.59 -6.86 5.57
C ALA A 59 -15.55 -5.87 6.28
N GLU A 60 -15.52 -5.82 7.61
CA GLU A 60 -16.29 -4.86 8.42
C GLU A 60 -15.92 -3.41 8.12
N THR A 61 -14.66 -3.11 7.75
CA THR A 61 -14.22 -1.74 7.47
C THR A 61 -14.81 -1.19 6.19
N LEU A 62 -15.16 -2.04 5.22
CA LEU A 62 -15.78 -1.66 3.95
C LEU A 62 -17.06 -0.83 4.13
N ARG A 63 -17.86 -1.14 5.15
CA ARG A 63 -19.13 -0.40 5.44
C ARG A 63 -18.91 1.04 5.90
N ARG A 64 -17.66 1.44 6.17
CA ARG A 64 -17.25 2.79 6.52
C ARG A 64 -16.03 3.27 5.72
N THR A 65 -15.79 2.71 4.53
CA THR A 65 -14.67 3.12 3.66
C THR A 65 -15.20 3.83 2.41
N THR A 66 -14.64 5.00 2.12
CA THR A 66 -14.78 5.67 0.82
C THR A 66 -13.56 5.39 -0.03
N PHE A 67 -13.70 5.52 -1.35
CA PHE A 67 -12.65 5.24 -2.31
C PHE A 67 -12.60 6.34 -3.38
N CYS A 68 -11.43 6.57 -3.97
CA CYS A 68 -11.27 7.43 -5.14
C CYS A 68 -10.24 6.85 -6.13
N TYR A 69 -10.41 7.19 -7.41
CA TYR A 69 -9.42 6.92 -8.45
C TYR A 69 -9.28 8.14 -9.39
N PRO A 70 -8.06 8.62 -9.71
CA PRO A 70 -6.77 8.29 -9.06
C PRO A 70 -6.73 8.70 -7.57
N ASP A 71 -5.52 8.79 -7.00
CA ASP A 71 -5.36 9.15 -5.58
C ASP A 71 -5.71 10.62 -5.28
N SER A 72 -5.85 10.94 -3.98
CA SER A 72 -6.28 12.26 -3.52
C SER A 72 -5.33 13.41 -3.84
N PHE A 73 -4.06 13.15 -4.20
CA PHE A 73 -3.12 14.17 -4.69
C PHE A 73 -3.39 14.56 -6.15
N CYS A 74 -4.06 13.71 -6.92
CA CYS A 74 -4.45 13.97 -8.30
C CYS A 74 -5.79 14.72 -8.48
N GLU A 75 -6.36 15.30 -7.40
CA GLU A 75 -7.67 15.97 -7.39
C GLU A 75 -8.80 15.14 -8.08
N PRO A 76 -9.05 13.90 -7.63
CA PRO A 76 -9.81 12.92 -8.38
C PRO A 76 -11.31 13.24 -8.42
N SER A 77 -11.94 12.91 -9.56
CA SER A 77 -13.37 13.11 -9.80
C SER A 77 -14.20 11.82 -9.74
N ALA A 78 -13.56 10.65 -9.80
CA ALA A 78 -14.23 9.36 -9.68
C ALA A 78 -14.17 8.83 -8.24
N PHE A 79 -15.34 8.46 -7.72
CA PHE A 79 -15.55 8.06 -6.33
C PHE A 79 -16.28 6.72 -6.21
N GLY A 80 -16.04 6.03 -5.10
CA GLY A 80 -16.61 4.72 -4.83
C GLY A 80 -16.94 4.48 -3.36
N VAL A 81 -17.87 3.58 -3.13
CA VAL A 81 -18.21 2.98 -1.82
C VAL A 81 -18.41 1.48 -2.00
N ALA A 82 -18.37 0.68 -0.94
CA ALA A 82 -18.47 -0.79 -1.07
C ALA A 82 -19.75 -1.29 -1.78
N SER A 83 -20.82 -0.48 -1.81
CA SER A 83 -22.07 -0.77 -2.54
C SER A 83 -22.09 -0.30 -4.01
N ARG A 84 -21.10 0.48 -4.46
CA ARG A 84 -21.03 1.12 -5.79
C ARG A 84 -19.56 1.36 -6.18
N MET A 85 -18.99 0.49 -7.01
CA MET A 85 -17.55 0.41 -7.25
C MET A 85 -17.13 0.40 -8.74
N ALA A 86 -17.57 1.40 -9.50
CA ALA A 86 -17.07 1.65 -10.87
C ALA A 86 -15.54 1.87 -10.96
N LEU A 87 -14.86 2.16 -9.84
CA LEU A 87 -13.42 2.45 -9.80
C LEU A 87 -12.53 1.28 -10.24
N ILE A 88 -13.01 0.04 -10.14
CA ILE A 88 -12.25 -1.14 -10.61
C ILE A 88 -12.12 -1.10 -12.13
N GLU A 89 -13.23 -0.89 -12.85
CA GLU A 89 -13.22 -0.80 -14.32
C GLU A 89 -12.35 0.36 -14.82
N LEU A 90 -12.34 1.49 -14.09
CA LEU A 90 -11.46 2.63 -14.40
C LEU A 90 -9.98 2.30 -14.19
N ALA A 91 -9.63 1.66 -13.07
CA ALA A 91 -8.24 1.27 -12.78
C ALA A 91 -7.74 0.11 -13.65
N GLU A 92 -8.63 -0.74 -14.18
CA GLU A 92 -8.26 -1.83 -15.12
C GLU A 92 -8.21 -1.38 -16.59
N ALA A 93 -8.75 -0.21 -16.91
CA ALA A 93 -8.68 0.41 -18.25
C ALA A 93 -7.52 1.41 -18.41
N ASP A 94 -6.83 1.74 -17.31
CA ASP A 94 -5.65 2.60 -17.27
C ASP A 94 -4.34 1.76 -17.36
N ASP A 95 -3.22 2.38 -17.72
CA ASP A 95 -1.89 1.74 -17.75
C ASP A 95 -0.81 2.61 -17.06
N PRO A 96 -0.99 2.95 -15.76
CA PRO A 96 0.00 3.68 -14.99
C PRO A 96 1.18 2.76 -14.61
N ASP A 97 2.26 3.34 -14.07
CA ASP A 97 3.33 2.51 -13.52
C ASP A 97 2.80 1.63 -12.37
N LEU A 98 3.34 0.42 -12.18
CA LEU A 98 2.86 -0.53 -11.17
C LEU A 98 2.95 -0.03 -9.71
N LEU A 99 3.59 1.12 -9.45
CA LEU A 99 3.56 1.80 -8.16
C LEU A 99 2.45 2.84 -8.05
N ASP A 100 1.98 3.37 -9.17
CA ASP A 100 0.94 4.38 -9.31
C ASP A 100 -0.45 3.74 -9.54
N ASP A 101 -0.48 2.46 -9.94
CA ASP A 101 -1.67 1.63 -10.14
C ASP A 101 -2.37 1.20 -8.82
N TYR A 102 -3.26 2.04 -8.27
CA TYR A 102 -4.12 1.71 -7.11
C TYR A 102 -5.35 2.61 -6.97
N ILE A 103 -6.38 2.09 -6.30
CA ILE A 103 -7.52 2.85 -5.78
C ILE A 103 -7.19 3.27 -4.34
N GLU A 104 -7.30 4.57 -4.02
CA GLU A 104 -7.11 5.03 -2.64
C GLU A 104 -8.36 4.72 -1.79
N ALA A 105 -8.17 4.40 -0.50
CA ALA A 105 -9.23 4.00 0.41
C ALA A 105 -9.14 4.75 1.75
N GLN A 106 -10.17 5.54 2.08
CA GLN A 106 -10.23 6.30 3.33
C GLN A 106 -11.25 5.67 4.29
N VAL A 107 -10.75 5.13 5.42
CA VAL A 107 -11.59 4.51 6.45
C VAL A 107 -12.11 5.58 7.41
N HIS A 108 -13.43 5.72 7.52
CA HIS A 108 -14.07 6.75 8.34
C HIS A 108 -14.16 6.31 9.81
N GLY A 109 -13.45 7.04 10.66
CA GLY A 109 -13.37 6.76 12.10
C GLY A 109 -12.29 5.73 12.46
N PRO A 110 -12.19 5.33 13.75
CA PRO A 110 -11.05 4.55 14.24
C PRO A 110 -10.89 3.18 13.58
N VAL A 111 -9.63 2.82 13.29
CA VAL A 111 -9.20 1.45 12.98
C VAL A 111 -8.57 0.86 14.24
N ARG A 112 -9.12 -0.25 14.73
CA ARG A 112 -8.67 -0.98 15.93
C ARG A 112 -7.97 -2.28 15.53
N LEU A 113 -6.74 -2.48 15.98
CA LEU A 113 -5.96 -3.68 15.66
C LEU A 113 -6.61 -4.98 16.18
N ASP A 114 -7.38 -4.91 17.27
CA ASP A 114 -8.05 -6.07 17.90
C ASP A 114 -9.42 -6.44 17.30
N ARG A 115 -9.87 -5.73 16.25
CA ARG A 115 -11.20 -5.89 15.65
C ARG A 115 -11.22 -5.71 14.15
N ASP A 116 -10.56 -4.68 13.65
CA ASP A 116 -10.64 -4.23 12.26
C ASP A 116 -9.55 -4.82 11.37
N VAL A 117 -8.62 -5.60 11.92
CA VAL A 117 -7.44 -6.15 11.22
C VAL A 117 -7.50 -7.68 11.21
N GLU A 118 -7.35 -8.29 10.04
CA GLU A 118 -7.19 -9.74 9.88
C GLU A 118 -5.76 -10.21 10.10
N ALA A 119 -4.77 -9.43 9.62
CA ALA A 119 -3.35 -9.69 9.83
C ALA A 119 -2.50 -8.43 9.59
N LEU A 120 -1.34 -8.35 10.26
CA LEU A 120 -0.19 -7.56 9.82
C LEU A 120 0.70 -8.44 8.94
N VAL A 121 0.90 -8.06 7.68
CA VAL A 121 1.74 -8.78 6.72
C VAL A 121 3.10 -8.08 6.61
N LEU A 122 4.21 -8.82 6.71
CA LEU A 122 5.58 -8.30 6.72
C LEU A 122 6.48 -8.87 5.59
N ASP A 123 7.54 -8.14 5.23
CA ASP A 123 8.65 -8.67 4.43
C ASP A 123 9.48 -9.68 5.26
N PRO A 124 9.82 -10.87 4.73
CA PRO A 124 10.70 -11.84 5.38
C PRO A 124 12.07 -11.32 5.85
N GLY A 125 12.55 -10.17 5.36
CA GLY A 125 13.76 -9.50 5.82
C GLY A 125 13.69 -8.99 7.26
N TYR A 126 12.46 -8.82 7.80
CA TYR A 126 12.23 -8.49 9.20
C TYR A 126 12.20 -9.71 10.14
N ARG A 127 12.35 -10.95 9.62
CA ARG A 127 12.43 -12.14 10.46
C ARG A 127 13.64 -12.09 11.41
N GLY A 128 13.42 -12.45 12.67
CA GLY A 128 14.46 -12.41 13.71
C GLY A 128 14.92 -11.01 14.08
N THR A 129 14.10 -9.97 13.82
CA THR A 129 14.41 -8.58 14.16
C THR A 129 13.42 -8.00 15.18
N ALA A 130 13.81 -6.90 15.82
CA ALA A 130 12.93 -6.15 16.73
C ALA A 130 11.61 -5.66 16.09
N VAL A 131 11.52 -5.63 14.74
CA VAL A 131 10.27 -5.35 14.01
C VAL A 131 9.31 -6.54 14.08
N GLU A 132 9.81 -7.78 13.97
CA GLU A 132 9.00 -8.97 14.21
C GLU A 132 8.57 -9.04 15.68
N ASP A 133 9.47 -8.77 16.63
CA ASP A 133 9.13 -8.73 18.06
C ASP A 133 8.05 -7.67 18.36
N ALA A 134 8.10 -6.52 17.69
CA ALA A 134 7.08 -5.47 17.81
C ALA A 134 5.74 -5.91 17.21
N ALA A 135 5.75 -6.47 16.00
CA ALA A 135 4.55 -6.99 15.33
C ALA A 135 3.86 -8.08 16.17
N ARG A 136 4.64 -8.99 16.78
CA ARG A 136 4.14 -10.07 17.65
C ARG A 136 3.54 -9.60 18.98
N ARG A 137 3.68 -8.31 19.33
CA ARG A 137 2.99 -7.69 20.50
C ARG A 137 1.67 -7.01 20.13
N LEU A 138 1.32 -6.94 18.84
CA LEU A 138 0.04 -6.39 18.39
C LEU A 138 -1.09 -7.43 18.57
N PRO A 139 -2.35 -7.01 18.80
CA PRO A 139 -3.47 -7.93 19.02
C PRO A 139 -4.04 -8.49 17.69
N CYS A 140 -3.18 -8.80 16.72
CA CYS A 140 -3.55 -9.37 15.43
C CYS A 140 -2.50 -10.39 14.92
N PRO A 141 -2.87 -11.34 14.05
CA PRO A 141 -1.94 -12.27 13.42
C PRO A 141 -0.80 -11.58 12.66
N VAL A 142 0.38 -12.20 12.64
CA VAL A 142 1.53 -11.77 11.81
C VAL A 142 1.73 -12.76 10.66
N GLU A 143 1.44 -12.28 9.45
CA GLU A 143 1.63 -12.98 8.18
C GLU A 143 2.86 -12.44 7.43
N TRP A 144 3.22 -13.09 6.32
CA TRP A 144 4.44 -12.79 5.58
C TRP A 144 4.22 -12.82 4.08
N HIS A 145 4.73 -11.82 3.36
CA HIS A 145 4.75 -11.85 1.90
C HIS A 145 6.02 -12.55 1.36
N ALA A 146 6.18 -12.62 0.04
CA ALA A 146 7.27 -13.35 -0.61
C ALA A 146 8.64 -12.64 -0.56
N GLY A 147 8.69 -11.42 -0.03
CA GLY A 147 9.88 -10.56 0.04
C GLY A 147 10.17 -9.74 -1.22
N PHE A 148 10.60 -8.49 -1.05
CA PHE A 148 11.25 -7.69 -2.09
C PHE A 148 12.74 -7.95 -2.06
N ARG A 149 13.36 -8.34 -3.18
CA ARG A 149 14.80 -8.55 -3.30
C ARG A 149 15.29 -8.08 -4.66
N LEU A 150 16.11 -7.03 -4.68
CA LEU A 150 16.69 -6.46 -5.90
C LEU A 150 18.21 -6.52 -5.86
N THR A 151 18.84 -7.19 -6.82
CA THR A 151 20.31 -7.15 -6.97
C THR A 151 20.76 -5.80 -7.53
N VAL A 152 21.94 -5.34 -7.11
CA VAL A 152 22.57 -4.12 -7.64
C VAL A 152 22.80 -4.23 -9.16
N GLU A 153 23.07 -5.43 -9.67
CA GLU A 153 23.17 -5.68 -11.10
C GLU A 153 21.85 -5.38 -11.84
N ARG A 154 20.70 -5.82 -11.29
CA ARG A 154 19.38 -5.53 -11.87
C ARG A 154 18.98 -4.06 -11.68
N LEU A 155 19.30 -3.45 -10.54
CA LEU A 155 19.10 -2.02 -10.30
C LEU A 155 19.81 -1.16 -11.37
N ARG A 156 21.06 -1.50 -11.71
CA ARG A 156 21.87 -0.81 -12.73
C ARG A 156 21.32 -0.91 -14.16
N ARG A 157 20.33 -1.78 -14.42
CA ARG A 157 19.63 -1.88 -15.71
C ARG A 157 18.45 -0.89 -15.84
N HIS A 158 18.16 -0.11 -14.80
CA HIS A 158 17.00 0.79 -14.76
C HIS A 158 17.34 2.23 -14.29
N PRO A 159 18.35 2.92 -14.88
CA PRO A 159 18.74 4.27 -14.46
C PRO A 159 17.60 5.29 -14.66
N ASP A 160 16.88 5.19 -15.76
CA ASP A 160 15.87 6.18 -16.18
C ASP A 160 14.57 6.14 -15.36
N TYR A 161 14.34 5.07 -14.58
CA TYR A 161 13.07 4.89 -13.86
C TYR A 161 12.86 5.91 -12.75
N ARG A 162 13.93 6.31 -12.05
CA ARG A 162 13.89 7.39 -11.05
C ARG A 162 15.09 8.34 -11.10
N GLY A 163 16.23 7.94 -11.69
CA GLY A 163 17.47 8.70 -11.71
C GLY A 163 18.71 7.82 -11.41
N GLN A 164 19.81 8.07 -12.13
CA GLN A 164 21.09 7.38 -11.96
C GLN A 164 21.68 7.59 -10.55
N GLU A 165 21.37 8.70 -9.89
CA GLU A 165 21.75 9.00 -8.52
C GLU A 165 21.13 8.02 -7.51
N TYR A 166 19.90 7.52 -7.74
CA TYR A 166 19.27 6.52 -6.89
C TYR A 166 19.72 5.09 -7.24
N VAL A 167 20.16 4.85 -8.49
CA VAL A 167 20.92 3.63 -8.84
C VAL A 167 22.27 3.61 -8.12
N ALA A 168 22.95 4.75 -8.00
CA ALA A 168 24.20 4.88 -7.25
C ALA A 168 23.98 4.69 -5.75
N LEU A 169 23.05 5.42 -5.13
CA LEU A 169 22.73 5.29 -3.70
C LEU A 169 22.23 3.88 -3.34
N GLY A 170 21.39 3.28 -4.19
CA GLY A 170 20.96 1.88 -4.02
C GLY A 170 22.08 0.86 -4.20
N ALA A 171 23.15 1.20 -4.93
CA ALA A 171 24.36 0.38 -5.02
C ALA A 171 25.33 0.60 -3.84
N GLU A 172 25.29 1.77 -3.20
CA GLU A 172 26.09 2.13 -2.02
C GLU A 172 25.58 1.43 -0.76
N ILE A 173 24.28 1.49 -0.49
CA ILE A 173 23.69 0.91 0.74
C ILE A 173 23.45 -0.60 0.67
N ALA A 174 23.68 -1.23 -0.48
CA ALA A 174 23.42 -2.66 -0.70
C ALA A 174 24.39 -3.56 0.07
N VAL A 175 23.84 -4.53 0.82
CA VAL A 175 24.62 -5.55 1.52
C VAL A 175 24.82 -6.75 0.59
N ASP A 176 26.05 -7.19 0.40
CA ASP A 176 26.44 -8.29 -0.50
C ASP A 176 25.90 -8.15 -1.94
N GLY A 177 25.72 -6.91 -2.41
CA GLY A 177 25.16 -6.61 -3.74
C GLY A 177 23.64 -6.76 -3.85
N LEU A 178 22.93 -6.82 -2.72
CA LEU A 178 21.49 -7.01 -2.62
C LEU A 178 20.80 -5.86 -1.86
N LEU A 179 19.59 -5.50 -2.29
CA LEU A 179 18.68 -4.60 -1.58
C LEU A 179 17.44 -5.37 -1.10
N ASP A 180 17.00 -5.01 0.10
CA ASP A 180 15.72 -5.41 0.70
C ASP A 180 15.13 -4.29 1.58
N PRO A 181 13.88 -4.41 2.08
CA PRO A 181 13.25 -3.34 2.86
C PRO A 181 13.95 -3.04 4.18
N ARG A 182 14.61 -4.05 4.78
CA ARG A 182 15.36 -3.87 6.02
C ARG A 182 16.58 -3.01 5.76
N ILE A 183 17.34 -3.27 4.70
CA ILE A 183 18.53 -2.50 4.29
C ILE A 183 18.20 -1.01 4.07
N ILE A 184 17.13 -0.70 3.35
CA ILE A 184 16.70 0.70 3.14
C ILE A 184 16.25 1.32 4.49
N GLY A 185 15.57 0.56 5.35
CA GLY A 185 15.21 1.00 6.69
C GLY A 185 16.38 1.13 7.66
N ASP A 186 17.46 0.37 7.49
CA ASP A 186 18.72 0.48 8.22
C ASP A 186 19.42 1.79 7.83
N ALA A 187 19.55 2.05 6.53
CA ALA A 187 20.07 3.31 6.00
C ALA A 187 19.28 4.52 6.51
N ALA A 188 17.94 4.48 6.46
CA ALA A 188 17.07 5.55 6.98
C ALA A 188 17.29 5.80 8.49
N ARG A 189 17.50 4.74 9.28
CA ARG A 189 17.76 4.85 10.73
C ARG A 189 19.14 5.42 11.09
N THR A 190 20.07 5.55 10.14
CA THR A 190 21.35 6.26 10.39
C THR A 190 21.17 7.78 10.47
N GLY A 191 20.16 8.35 9.80
CA GLY A 191 20.02 9.79 9.61
C GLY A 191 21.06 10.43 8.68
N HIS A 192 21.95 9.65 8.06
CA HIS A 192 23.00 10.16 7.15
C HIS A 192 22.51 10.41 5.71
N TYR A 193 21.34 9.89 5.35
CA TYR A 193 20.80 9.88 3.99
C TYR A 193 19.51 10.69 3.89
N ASP A 194 19.30 11.35 2.74
CA ASP A 194 18.04 12.03 2.46
C ASP A 194 16.87 11.03 2.31
N LEU A 195 15.75 11.33 2.96
CA LEU A 195 14.59 10.44 3.03
C LEU A 195 13.81 10.38 1.70
N GLN A 196 13.85 11.42 0.87
CA GLN A 196 13.26 11.37 -0.47
C GLN A 196 14.15 10.53 -1.41
N ALA A 197 15.47 10.64 -1.30
CA ALA A 197 16.41 9.79 -2.03
C ALA A 197 16.23 8.31 -1.66
N LEU A 198 16.11 7.97 -0.38
CA LEU A 198 15.78 6.60 0.04
C LEU A 198 14.38 6.15 -0.43
N LYS A 199 13.38 7.04 -0.48
CA LYS A 199 12.07 6.74 -1.10
C LYS A 199 12.19 6.43 -2.61
N LYS A 200 13.11 7.08 -3.32
CA LYS A 200 13.38 6.81 -4.76
C LYS A 200 14.15 5.50 -4.96
N VAL A 201 15.15 5.20 -4.13
CA VAL A 201 15.84 3.89 -4.10
C VAL A 201 14.85 2.77 -3.82
N TRP A 202 13.94 2.99 -2.87
CA TRP A 202 12.84 2.08 -2.62
C TRP A 202 12.02 1.85 -3.89
N HIS A 203 11.57 2.90 -4.60
CA HIS A 203 10.69 2.70 -5.75
C HIS A 203 11.30 1.72 -6.77
N CYS A 204 12.63 1.72 -6.93
CA CYS A 204 13.33 0.70 -7.72
C CYS A 204 13.24 -0.71 -7.10
N LEU A 205 13.51 -0.89 -5.79
CA LEU A 205 13.34 -2.16 -5.08
C LEU A 205 11.91 -2.72 -5.20
N ALA A 206 10.91 -1.86 -5.07
CA ALA A 206 9.51 -2.19 -5.26
C ALA A 206 9.22 -2.69 -6.69
N ARG A 207 9.56 -1.86 -7.67
CA ARG A 207 9.22 -2.03 -9.08
C ARG A 207 9.95 -3.20 -9.75
N PHE A 208 11.15 -3.51 -9.29
CA PHE A 208 12.04 -4.50 -9.91
C PHE A 208 12.50 -5.62 -8.96
N GLY A 209 12.30 -5.49 -7.65
CA GLY A 209 12.63 -6.52 -6.66
C GLY A 209 11.45 -7.39 -6.21
N SER A 210 10.23 -7.08 -6.66
CA SER A 210 9.07 -7.97 -6.49
C SER A 210 9.27 -9.28 -7.26
N PRO A 211 8.90 -10.46 -6.70
CA PRO A 211 8.75 -11.69 -7.47
C PRO A 211 7.69 -11.48 -8.55
N GLN A 212 8.03 -11.78 -9.81
CA GLN A 212 7.10 -11.57 -10.91
C GLN A 212 5.96 -12.59 -10.86
N HIS A 213 4.74 -12.11 -10.64
CA HIS A 213 3.57 -12.83 -11.15
C HIS A 213 3.58 -12.77 -12.69
N PRO A 214 3.02 -13.78 -13.39
CA PRO A 214 2.88 -13.73 -14.84
C PRO A 214 2.05 -12.51 -15.24
N THR A 215 2.44 -11.87 -16.35
CA THR A 215 1.75 -10.70 -16.91
C THR A 215 0.29 -11.00 -17.23
N ARG A 216 -0.57 -9.99 -17.09
CA ARG A 216 -1.93 -10.02 -17.66
C ARG A 216 -1.87 -10.42 -19.14
N ARG A 217 -2.88 -11.15 -19.59
CA ARG A 217 -3.12 -11.56 -20.99
C ARG A 217 -4.42 -10.94 -21.46
#